data_AF-A0A9N9UBV3-F1
#
_entry.id   AF-A0A9N9UBV3-F1
#
_cell.length_a   1.000
_cell.length_b   1.000
_cell.length_c   1.000
_cell.angle_alpha   90.00
_cell.angle_beta   90.00
_cell.angle_gamma   90.00
#
_symmetry.space_group_name_H-M   'P 1'
#
loop_
_entity.id
_entity.type
_entity.pdbx_description
1 polymer ?
#
loop_
_entity_poly.entity_id
_entity_poly.type
_entity_poly.pdbx_seq_one_letter_code
_entity_poly.pdbx_strand_id
1 'polypeptide(L)'
;MAIQISDFDVAPPSLSDFSEPSLQAKAFIEHVKLCKIIGRVSQLLNSGASLNSDESSALKASLCQWIRRLPPELSLYDAVGLRQPYKKEVTGLHLVYFTAIVLLQAATRGYNSQWKASPISLLASSCVARLYEETQLREDSCRLEELGILRSTVEQLSTRFGGAGTVLRNMEALETELQQRRSDSSIDDMMQAEENILAGDGEQMEELFPFPPELCPNMDLLNTAGATRMEESLNITNSFVQDLPEWIFGDASSFSGIFESEIV
;
A
#
# COMPACT_ATOMS: atom_id res chain seq x y z
N MET A 1 26.37 5.61 9.06
CA MET A 1 26.55 4.25 9.59
C MET A 1 25.27 3.51 9.25
N ALA A 2 25.27 2.69 8.20
CA ALA A 2 24.06 2.00 7.74
C ALA A 2 23.93 0.70 8.52
N ILE A 3 22.78 0.51 9.18
CA ILE A 3 22.48 -0.70 9.95
C ILE A 3 22.29 -1.85 8.95
N GLN A 4 23.07 -2.92 9.06
CA GLN A 4 22.93 -4.09 8.19
C GLN A 4 22.00 -5.12 8.85
N ILE A 5 21.21 -5.83 8.05
CA ILE A 5 20.32 -6.90 8.55
C ILE A 5 21.11 -8.06 9.20
N SER A 6 22.38 -8.24 8.83
CA SER A 6 23.31 -9.16 9.49
C SER A 6 23.66 -8.78 10.92
N ASP A 7 23.37 -7.55 11.35
CA ASP A 7 23.69 -7.06 12.69
C ASP A 7 22.61 -7.46 13.73
N PHE A 8 21.52 -8.10 13.29
CA PHE A 8 20.42 -8.54 14.15
C PHE A 8 20.36 -10.06 14.27
N ASP A 9 20.56 -10.58 15.48
CA ASP A 9 20.51 -12.02 15.81
C ASP A 9 19.10 -12.46 16.28
N VAL A 10 18.06 -11.79 15.79
CA VAL A 10 16.67 -12.03 16.21
C VAL A 10 16.02 -13.03 15.27
N ALA A 11 15.45 -14.09 15.83
CA ALA A 11 14.71 -15.09 15.06
C ALA A 11 13.52 -14.45 14.30
N PRO A 12 13.14 -14.95 13.11
CA PRO A 12 11.95 -14.49 12.42
C PRO A 12 10.70 -14.67 13.31
N PRO A 13 9.76 -13.71 13.30
CA PRO A 13 8.55 -13.83 14.10
C PRO A 13 7.73 -15.04 13.68
N SER A 14 7.13 -15.68 14.67
CA SER A 14 6.34 -16.89 14.58
C SER A 14 5.04 -16.70 15.34
N LEU A 15 4.03 -17.54 15.09
CA LEU A 15 2.74 -17.41 15.79
C LEU A 15 2.86 -17.67 17.29
N SER A 16 3.90 -18.37 17.77
CA SER A 16 4.16 -18.56 19.19
C SER A 16 4.66 -17.30 19.91
N ASP A 17 5.08 -16.28 19.16
CA ASP A 17 5.51 -14.99 19.73
C ASP A 17 4.32 -14.08 20.07
N PHE A 18 3.09 -14.50 19.76
CA PHE A 18 1.86 -13.75 19.98
C PHE A 18 0.95 -14.49 20.97
N SER A 19 0.26 -13.73 21.82
CA SER A 19 -0.72 -14.28 22.78
C SER A 19 -1.86 -15.03 22.10
N GLU A 20 -2.25 -14.60 20.89
CA GLU A 20 -3.29 -15.23 20.09
C GLU A 20 -2.90 -15.28 18.60
N PRO A 21 -3.26 -16.35 17.87
CA PRO A 21 -3.00 -16.49 16.43
C PRO A 21 -3.99 -15.65 15.60
N SER A 22 -4.06 -14.35 15.89
CA SER A 22 -4.98 -13.40 15.27
C SER A 22 -4.63 -13.13 13.80
N LEU A 23 -5.57 -12.54 13.06
CA LEU A 23 -5.32 -12.05 11.69
C LEU A 23 -4.13 -11.08 11.66
N GLN A 24 -4.05 -10.22 12.67
CA GLN A 24 -3.00 -9.23 12.83
C GLN A 24 -1.62 -9.88 13.03
N ALA A 25 -1.52 -10.92 13.86
CA ALA A 25 -0.28 -11.68 14.06
C ALA A 25 0.17 -12.34 12.75
N LYS A 26 -0.75 -12.97 12.01
CA LYS A 26 -0.47 -13.55 10.69
C LYS A 26 0.00 -12.48 9.69
N ALA A 27 -0.69 -11.34 9.64
CA ALA A 27 -0.35 -10.24 8.74
C ALA A 27 1.03 -9.66 9.05
N PHE A 28 1.38 -9.51 10.33
CA PHE A 28 2.70 -9.03 10.76
C PHE A 28 3.82 -9.96 10.31
N ILE A 29 3.65 -11.27 10.47
CA ILE A 29 4.64 -12.27 10.01
C ILE A 29 4.86 -12.15 8.50
N GLU A 30 3.79 -12.02 7.72
CA GLU A 30 3.90 -11.84 6.26
C GLU A 30 4.49 -10.49 5.87
N HIS A 31 4.17 -9.43 6.62
CA HIS A 31 4.76 -8.10 6.43
C HIS A 31 6.28 -8.13 6.64
N VAL A 32 6.77 -8.78 7.70
CA VAL A 32 8.21 -8.92 7.95
C VAL A 32 8.91 -9.69 6.82
N LYS A 33 8.25 -10.68 6.20
CA LYS A 33 8.79 -11.37 5.01
C LYS A 33 8.90 -10.42 3.82
N LEU A 34 7.90 -9.57 3.58
CA LEU A 34 7.99 -8.53 2.54
C LEU A 34 9.10 -7.52 2.83
N CYS A 35 9.23 -7.04 4.08
CA CYS A 35 10.30 -6.12 4.47
C CYS A 35 11.70 -6.69 4.21
N LYS A 36 11.90 -8.01 4.35
CA LYS A 36 13.17 -8.67 3.97
C LYS A 36 13.44 -8.57 2.47
N ILE A 37 12.42 -8.73 1.63
CA ILE A 37 12.54 -8.57 0.17
C ILE A 37 12.84 -7.11 -0.16
N ILE A 38 12.08 -6.17 0.41
CA ILE A 38 12.27 -4.73 0.21
C ILE A 38 13.67 -4.30 0.68
N GLY A 39 14.14 -4.77 1.84
CA GLY A 39 15.47 -4.45 2.34
C GLY A 39 16.58 -4.86 1.37
N ARG A 40 16.46 -6.01 0.69
CA ARG A 40 17.39 -6.42 -0.37
C ARG A 40 17.30 -5.49 -1.58
N VAL A 41 16.09 -5.12 -2.02
CA VAL A 41 15.88 -4.15 -3.11
C VAL A 41 16.51 -2.79 -2.76
N SER A 42 16.30 -2.30 -1.54
CA SER A 42 16.80 -1.02 -1.05
C SER A 42 18.32 -0.99 -0.93
N GLN A 43 18.96 -2.07 -0.50
CA GLN A 43 20.43 -2.16 -0.50
C GLN A 43 21.00 -1.97 -1.91
N LEU A 44 20.32 -2.48 -2.92
CA LEU A 44 20.74 -2.40 -4.32
C LEU A 44 20.50 -1.00 -4.89
N LEU A 45 19.35 -0.38 -4.59
CA LEU A 45 19.08 1.03 -4.88
C LEU A 45 20.15 1.95 -4.29
N ASN A 46 20.51 1.74 -3.02
CA ASN A 46 21.51 2.56 -2.32
C ASN A 46 22.95 2.30 -2.79
N SER A 47 23.23 1.12 -3.34
CA SER A 47 24.55 0.80 -3.89
C SER A 47 24.81 1.50 -5.23
N GLY A 48 23.78 2.09 -5.87
CA GLY A 48 23.88 2.75 -7.17
C GLY A 48 24.19 1.83 -8.34
N ALA A 49 24.33 0.53 -8.09
CA ALA A 49 24.55 -0.51 -9.09
C ALA A 49 23.21 -0.93 -9.70
N SER A 50 23.17 -1.06 -11.02
CA SER A 50 22.03 -1.71 -11.69
C SER A 50 21.97 -3.17 -11.25
N LEU A 51 20.78 -3.66 -10.93
CA LEU A 51 20.57 -5.10 -10.69
C LEU A 51 21.09 -5.91 -11.89
N ASN A 52 21.86 -6.95 -11.61
CA ASN A 52 22.12 -7.96 -12.64
C ASN A 52 20.83 -8.74 -12.91
N SER A 53 20.74 -9.36 -14.10
CA SER A 53 19.53 -10.08 -14.53
C SER A 53 19.15 -11.21 -13.56
N ASP A 54 20.12 -11.85 -12.92
CA ASP A 54 19.91 -13.01 -12.05
C ASP A 54 19.34 -12.60 -10.68
N GLU A 55 19.84 -11.52 -10.08
CA GLU A 55 19.36 -10.98 -8.81
C GLU A 55 17.96 -10.39 -8.95
N SER A 56 17.69 -9.66 -10.04
CA SER A 56 16.34 -9.16 -10.34
C SER A 56 15.36 -10.33 -10.47
N SER A 57 15.74 -11.37 -11.23
CA SER A 57 14.94 -12.59 -11.37
C SER A 57 14.68 -13.28 -10.02
N ALA A 58 15.70 -13.40 -9.16
CA ALA A 58 15.55 -14.00 -7.84
C ALA A 58 14.61 -13.20 -6.91
N LEU A 59 14.67 -11.87 -6.96
CA LEU A 59 13.77 -11.00 -6.18
C LEU A 59 12.33 -11.06 -6.72
N LYS A 60 12.14 -11.05 -8.05
CA LYS A 60 10.82 -11.28 -8.67
C LYS A 60 10.23 -12.63 -8.23
N ALA A 61 11.01 -13.71 -8.34
CA ALA A 61 10.59 -15.04 -7.91
C ALA A 61 10.20 -15.09 -6.42
N SER A 62 10.90 -14.32 -5.56
CA SER A 62 10.56 -14.20 -4.15
C SER A 62 9.20 -13.53 -3.93
N LEU A 63 8.88 -12.47 -4.69
CA LEU A 63 7.57 -11.80 -4.66
C LEU A 63 6.45 -12.71 -5.19
N CYS A 64 6.65 -13.39 -6.32
CA CYS A 64 5.69 -14.35 -6.86
C CYS A 64 5.43 -15.50 -5.86
N GLN A 65 6.48 -16.01 -5.24
CA GLN A 65 6.36 -17.06 -4.23
C GLN A 65 5.61 -16.56 -2.98
N TRP A 66 5.87 -15.32 -2.57
CA TRP A 66 5.20 -14.72 -1.41
C TRP A 66 3.69 -14.63 -1.64
N ILE A 67 3.24 -14.04 -2.75
CA ILE A 67 1.80 -13.87 -3.02
C ILE A 67 1.10 -15.23 -3.19
N ARG A 68 1.74 -16.21 -3.82
CA ARG A 68 1.20 -17.57 -4.01
C ARG A 68 1.06 -18.37 -2.72
N ARG A 69 1.87 -18.07 -1.69
CA ARG A 69 1.87 -18.78 -0.40
C ARG A 69 1.05 -18.06 0.66
N LEU A 70 0.39 -16.96 0.30
CA LEU A 70 -0.36 -16.15 1.23
C LEU A 70 -1.56 -16.95 1.78
N PRO A 71 -1.79 -16.94 3.11
CA PRO A 71 -2.97 -17.56 3.69
C PRO A 71 -4.27 -16.95 3.12
N PRO A 72 -5.34 -17.73 2.94
CA PRO A 72 -6.58 -17.26 2.34
C PRO A 72 -7.25 -16.12 3.14
N GLU A 73 -7.01 -16.04 4.45
CA GLU A 73 -7.54 -14.96 5.30
C GLU A 73 -6.82 -13.63 5.07
N LEU A 74 -5.61 -13.68 4.53
CA LEU A 74 -4.78 -12.53 4.19
C LEU A 74 -4.87 -12.15 2.71
N SER A 75 -5.63 -12.86 1.88
CA SER A 75 -5.82 -12.55 0.47
C SER A 75 -6.87 -11.46 0.25
N LEU A 76 -6.69 -10.59 -0.75
CA LEU A 76 -7.71 -9.62 -1.16
C LEU A 76 -8.95 -10.30 -1.77
N TYR A 77 -8.75 -11.44 -2.43
CA TYR A 77 -9.78 -12.19 -3.14
C TYR A 77 -9.86 -13.62 -2.62
N ASP A 78 -11.06 -14.18 -2.60
CA ASP A 78 -11.24 -15.61 -2.31
C ASP A 78 -10.84 -16.49 -3.50
N ALA A 79 -10.92 -17.81 -3.32
CA ALA A 79 -10.58 -18.78 -4.36
C ALA A 79 -11.52 -18.75 -5.58
N VAL A 80 -12.67 -18.07 -5.48
CA VAL A 80 -13.66 -17.90 -6.56
C VAL A 80 -13.42 -16.57 -7.29
N GLY A 81 -12.50 -15.73 -6.80
CA GLY A 81 -12.19 -14.42 -7.38
C GLY A 81 -13.07 -13.29 -6.86
N LEU A 82 -13.85 -13.51 -5.80
CA LEU A 82 -14.65 -12.45 -5.18
C LEU A 82 -13.82 -11.66 -4.18
N ARG A 83 -13.98 -10.34 -4.20
CA ARG A 83 -13.32 -9.42 -3.25
C ARG A 83 -13.79 -9.73 -1.84
N GLN A 84 -12.84 -10.05 -0.96
CA GLN A 84 -13.13 -10.26 0.46
C GLN A 84 -13.50 -8.93 1.15
N PRO A 85 -14.24 -8.98 2.28
CA PRO A 85 -14.49 -7.80 3.09
C PRO A 85 -13.19 -7.08 3.47
N TYR A 86 -13.23 -5.74 3.48
CA TYR A 86 -12.07 -4.94 3.86
C TYR A 86 -11.59 -5.28 5.27
N LYS A 87 -10.29 -5.47 5.36
CA LYS A 87 -9.55 -5.63 6.62
C LYS A 87 -8.28 -4.80 6.48
N LYS A 88 -8.04 -3.91 7.44
CA LYS A 88 -6.93 -2.95 7.40
C LYS A 88 -5.59 -3.67 7.21
N GLU A 89 -5.40 -4.79 7.90
CA GLU A 89 -4.20 -5.60 7.87
C GLU A 89 -3.94 -6.19 6.48
N VAL A 90 -4.99 -6.64 5.80
CA VAL A 90 -4.92 -7.24 4.46
C VAL A 90 -4.61 -6.19 3.40
N THR A 91 -5.31 -5.05 3.45
CA THR A 91 -5.09 -3.93 2.53
C THR A 91 -3.69 -3.35 2.71
N GLY A 92 -3.25 -3.13 3.95
CA GLY A 92 -1.89 -2.65 4.25
C GLY A 92 -0.81 -3.60 3.74
N LEU A 93 -1.01 -4.91 3.89
CA LEU A 93 -0.07 -5.91 3.40
C LEU A 93 0.08 -5.87 1.86
N HIS A 94 -1.02 -5.71 1.14
CA HIS A 94 -1.00 -5.63 -0.32
C HIS A 94 -0.45 -4.30 -0.84
N LEU A 95 -0.69 -3.20 -0.14
CA LEU A 95 -0.03 -1.92 -0.44
C LEU A 95 1.50 -2.08 -0.41
N VAL A 96 2.03 -2.70 0.64
CA VAL A 96 3.48 -2.97 0.77
C VAL A 96 3.99 -3.89 -0.33
N TYR A 97 3.22 -4.91 -0.71
CA TYR A 97 3.56 -5.81 -1.82
C TYR A 97 3.68 -5.05 -3.15
N PHE A 98 2.70 -4.22 -3.52
CA PHE A 98 2.75 -3.44 -4.75
C PHE A 98 3.87 -2.39 -4.72
N THR A 99 4.10 -1.75 -3.57
CA THR A 99 5.26 -0.86 -3.40
C THR A 99 6.58 -1.62 -3.60
N ALA A 100 6.71 -2.85 -3.12
CA ALA A 100 7.90 -3.67 -3.36
C ALA A 100 8.14 -3.93 -4.86
N ILE A 101 7.08 -4.14 -5.64
CA ILE A 101 7.15 -4.27 -7.10
C ILE A 101 7.65 -2.98 -7.74
N VAL A 102 7.10 -1.82 -7.35
CA VAL A 102 7.54 -0.50 -7.86
C VAL A 102 9.02 -0.27 -7.55
N LEU A 103 9.45 -0.56 -6.32
CA LEU A 103 10.85 -0.42 -5.90
C LEU A 103 11.80 -1.35 -6.68
N LEU A 104 11.39 -2.61 -6.93
CA LEU A 104 12.20 -3.55 -7.71
C LEU A 104 12.37 -3.08 -9.17
N GLN A 105 11.32 -2.51 -9.76
CA GLN A 105 11.38 -1.93 -11.10
C GLN A 105 12.32 -0.72 -11.13
N ALA A 106 12.27 0.15 -10.12
CA ALA A 106 13.20 1.27 -9.98
C ALA A 106 14.66 0.78 -9.86
N ALA A 107 14.91 -0.26 -9.05
CA ALA A 107 16.25 -0.82 -8.84
C ALA A 107 16.83 -1.47 -10.11
N THR A 108 15.97 -2.04 -10.96
CA THR A 108 16.41 -2.76 -12.17
C THR A 108 16.81 -1.82 -13.31
N ARG A 109 16.29 -0.58 -13.34
CA ARG A 109 16.53 0.36 -14.46
C ARG A 109 17.75 1.28 -14.26
N GLY A 110 18.31 1.33 -13.05
CA GLY A 110 19.52 2.11 -12.73
C GLY A 110 19.32 3.64 -12.83
N TYR A 111 20.26 4.40 -12.28
CA TYR A 111 20.14 5.87 -12.13
C TYR A 111 20.35 6.67 -13.43
N ASN A 112 20.91 6.04 -14.48
CA ASN A 112 21.47 6.71 -15.66
C ASN A 112 20.62 6.62 -16.94
N SER A 113 19.51 5.89 -16.93
CA SER A 113 18.56 5.89 -18.04
C SER A 113 17.37 6.77 -17.67
N GLN A 114 16.90 7.58 -18.61
CA GLN A 114 15.67 8.36 -18.46
C GLN A 114 14.59 7.43 -17.90
N TRP A 115 14.01 7.76 -16.73
CA TRP A 115 13.01 6.92 -16.07
C TRP A 115 11.76 6.84 -16.95
N LYS A 116 11.73 5.88 -17.87
CA LYS A 116 10.52 5.49 -18.60
C LYS A 116 9.77 4.52 -17.69
N ALA A 117 8.49 4.74 -17.45
CA ALA A 117 7.71 3.92 -16.52
C ALA A 117 7.55 2.49 -17.07
N SER A 118 7.76 1.49 -16.21
CA SER A 118 7.53 0.08 -16.57
C SER A 118 6.02 -0.22 -16.48
N PRO A 119 5.40 -0.97 -17.41
CA PRO A 119 4.01 -1.41 -17.30
C PRO A 119 3.73 -2.09 -15.95
N ILE A 120 4.68 -2.89 -15.45
CA ILE A 120 4.62 -3.52 -14.13
C ILE A 120 4.55 -2.47 -12.99
N SER A 121 5.34 -1.40 -13.10
CA SER A 121 5.35 -0.32 -12.11
C SER A 121 4.07 0.52 -12.17
N LEU A 122 3.57 0.80 -13.38
CA LEU A 122 2.31 1.52 -13.59
C LEU A 122 1.12 0.73 -13.02
N LEU A 123 1.03 -0.57 -13.31
CA LEU A 123 0.01 -1.44 -12.75
C LEU A 123 0.07 -1.50 -11.24
N ALA A 124 1.25 -1.74 -10.67
CA ALA A 124 1.43 -1.76 -9.22
C ALA A 124 1.03 -0.42 -8.58
N SER A 125 1.42 0.70 -9.19
CA SER A 125 1.06 2.04 -8.71
C SER A 125 -0.44 2.30 -8.78
N SER A 126 -1.11 1.82 -9.84
CA SER A 126 -2.56 1.91 -9.97
C SER A 126 -3.28 1.08 -8.91
N CYS A 127 -2.77 -0.11 -8.59
CA CYS A 127 -3.28 -0.93 -7.49
C CYS A 127 -3.07 -0.23 -6.14
N VAL A 128 -1.91 0.40 -5.92
CA VAL A 128 -1.64 1.20 -4.72
C VAL A 128 -2.65 2.33 -4.58
N ALA A 129 -2.87 3.11 -5.64
CA ALA A 129 -3.83 4.21 -5.62
C ALA A 129 -5.25 3.74 -5.25
N ARG A 130 -5.73 2.66 -5.88
CA ARG A 130 -7.06 2.09 -5.59
C ARG A 130 -7.20 1.62 -4.14
N LEU A 131 -6.21 0.89 -3.62
CA LEU A 131 -6.24 0.41 -2.22
C LEU A 131 -6.10 1.54 -1.21
N TYR A 132 -5.32 2.57 -1.54
CA TYR A 132 -5.15 3.75 -0.70
C TYR A 132 -6.45 4.57 -0.62
N GLU A 133 -7.14 4.77 -1.75
CA GLU A 133 -8.45 5.41 -1.77
C GLU A 133 -9.49 4.63 -0.94
N GLU A 134 -9.52 3.29 -1.05
CA GLU A 134 -10.39 2.46 -0.22
C GLU A 134 -10.13 2.68 1.29
N THR A 135 -8.86 2.85 1.66
CA THR A 135 -8.45 3.12 3.06
C THR A 135 -8.95 4.49 3.51
N GLN A 136 -8.71 5.52 2.71
CA GLN A 136 -9.13 6.90 3.01
C GLN A 136 -10.65 7.04 3.17
N LEU A 137 -11.42 6.44 2.26
CA LEU A 137 -12.89 6.49 2.31
C LEU A 137 -13.44 5.89 3.61
N ARG A 138 -12.77 4.88 4.17
CA ARG A 138 -13.18 4.23 5.42
C ARG A 138 -12.79 5.04 6.65
N GLU A 139 -11.61 5.65 6.62
CA GLU A 139 -11.18 6.58 7.67
C GLU A 139 -12.12 7.80 7.75
N ASP A 140 -12.46 8.39 6.61
CA ASP A 140 -13.42 9.50 6.54
C ASP A 140 -14.81 9.10 7.05
N SER A 141 -15.26 7.89 6.72
CA SER A 141 -16.55 7.37 7.21
C SER A 141 -16.56 7.20 8.74
N CYS A 142 -15.48 6.65 9.31
CA CYS A 142 -15.33 6.50 10.77
C CYS A 142 -15.31 7.86 11.48
N ARG A 143 -14.54 8.82 10.94
CA ARG A 143 -14.44 10.17 11.49
C ARG A 143 -15.79 10.91 11.45
N LEU A 144 -16.57 10.72 10.39
CA LEU A 144 -17.89 11.33 10.28
C LEU A 144 -18.87 10.74 11.32
N GLU A 145 -18.80 9.44 11.59
CA GLU A 145 -19.58 8.78 12.64
C GLU A 145 -19.21 9.33 14.03
N GLU A 146 -17.92 9.44 14.33
CA GLU A 146 -17.42 10.03 15.58
C GLU A 146 -17.88 11.48 15.76
N LEU A 147 -17.81 12.31 14.71
CA LEU A 147 -18.33 13.68 14.73
C LEU A 147 -19.83 13.70 15.02
N GLY A 148 -20.61 12.79 14.46
CA GLY A 148 -22.05 12.68 14.74
C GLY A 148 -22.35 12.36 16.22
N ILE A 149 -21.57 11.48 16.83
CA ILE A 149 -21.68 11.15 18.27
C ILE A 149 -21.32 12.36 19.13
N LEU A 150 -20.20 13.03 18.81
CA LEU A 150 -19.74 14.23 19.52
C LEU A 150 -20.76 15.35 19.41
N ARG A 151 -21.29 15.60 18.22
CA ARG A 151 -22.35 16.58 17.98
C ARG A 151 -23.57 16.28 18.85
N SER A 152 -24.08 15.05 18.84
CA SER A 152 -25.22 14.66 19.68
C SER A 152 -24.96 14.93 21.17
N THR A 153 -23.76 14.62 21.64
CA THR A 153 -23.35 14.87 23.04
C THR A 153 -23.29 16.37 23.34
N VAL A 154 -22.70 17.17 22.45
CA VAL A 154 -22.61 18.63 22.61
C VAL A 154 -24.00 19.27 22.53
N GLU A 155 -24.90 18.80 21.66
CA GLU A 155 -26.29 19.25 21.61
C GLU A 155 -27.00 19.01 22.94
N GLN A 156 -26.84 17.81 23.52
CA GLN A 156 -27.37 17.49 24.85
C GLN A 156 -26.78 18.41 25.94
N LEU A 157 -25.48 18.70 25.89
CA LEU A 157 -24.81 19.61 26.84
C LEU A 157 -25.16 21.08 26.61
N SER A 158 -25.50 21.48 25.38
CA SER A 158 -25.84 22.87 25.03
C SER A 158 -27.12 23.36 25.68
N THR A 159 -28.04 22.43 25.98
CA THR A 159 -29.23 22.72 26.78
C THR A 159 -28.88 23.18 28.21
N ARG A 160 -27.66 22.89 28.68
CA ARG A 160 -27.20 23.18 30.05
C ARG A 160 -26.08 24.22 30.12
N PHE A 161 -25.32 24.45 29.04
CA PHE A 161 -24.13 25.31 29.07
C PHE A 161 -24.02 26.19 27.82
N GLY A 162 -24.00 27.51 28.01
CA GLY A 162 -24.02 28.51 26.92
C GLY A 162 -22.79 28.55 26.00
N GLY A 163 -21.68 27.87 26.33
CA GLY A 163 -20.48 27.79 25.49
C GLY A 163 -20.54 26.72 24.40
N ALA A 164 -21.45 25.75 24.50
CA ALA A 164 -21.55 24.62 23.57
C ALA A 164 -21.98 25.04 22.15
N GLY A 165 -22.69 26.16 22.00
CA GLY A 165 -23.11 26.65 20.68
C GLY A 165 -21.96 27.09 19.77
N THR A 166 -20.81 27.44 20.33
CA THR A 166 -19.58 27.72 19.54
C THR A 166 -18.95 26.43 19.04
N VAL A 167 -18.98 25.37 19.87
CA VAL A 167 -18.46 24.04 19.51
C VAL A 167 -19.30 23.41 18.40
N LEU A 168 -20.63 23.53 18.46
CA LEU A 168 -21.53 23.03 17.41
C LEU A 168 -21.23 23.65 16.04
N ARG A 169 -21.03 24.98 15.97
CA ARG A 169 -20.68 25.65 14.71
C ARG A 169 -19.34 25.19 14.14
N ASN A 170 -18.36 24.94 15.00
CA ASN A 170 -17.07 24.39 14.57
C ASN A 170 -17.22 22.94 14.07
N MET A 171 -18.08 22.13 14.72
CA MET A 171 -18.38 20.77 14.28
C MET A 171 -19.07 20.76 12.91
N GLU A 172 -20.06 21.63 12.68
CA GLU A 172 -20.73 21.77 11.37
C GLU A 172 -19.75 22.19 10.27
N ALA A 173 -18.80 23.06 10.58
CA ALA A 173 -17.74 23.45 9.64
C ALA A 173 -16.84 22.26 9.27
N LEU A 174 -16.45 21.43 10.25
CA LEU A 174 -15.64 20.21 10.02
C LEU A 174 -16.41 19.14 9.24
N GLU A 175 -17.70 18.94 9.52
CA GLU A 175 -18.57 18.03 8.76
C GLU A 175 -18.63 18.43 7.28
N THR A 176 -18.77 19.74 7.01
CA THR A 176 -18.80 20.29 5.65
C THR A 176 -17.46 20.09 4.93
N GLU A 177 -16.33 20.34 5.61
CA GLU A 177 -14.99 20.14 5.04
C GLU A 177 -14.74 18.67 4.66
N LEU A 178 -15.12 17.72 5.53
CA LEU A 178 -14.93 16.29 5.25
C LEU A 178 -15.85 15.79 4.12
N GLN A 179 -17.08 16.29 4.04
CA GLN A 179 -17.98 15.98 2.91
C GLN A 179 -17.46 16.54 1.59
N GLN A 180 -16.78 17.69 1.62
CA GLN A 180 -16.14 18.26 0.45
C GLN A 180 -14.92 17.44 0.03
N ARG A 181 -14.05 17.01 0.95
CA ARG A 181 -12.94 16.09 0.67
C ARG A 181 -13.40 14.78 0.04
N ARG A 182 -14.52 14.22 0.49
CA ARG A 182 -15.14 13.04 -0.12
C ARG A 182 -15.58 13.30 -1.57
N SER A 183 -16.09 14.50 -1.85
CA SER A 183 -16.56 14.89 -3.19
C SER A 183 -15.39 15.16 -4.14
N ASP A 184 -14.30 15.74 -3.62
CA ASP A 184 -13.06 16.01 -4.37
C ASP A 184 -12.19 14.73 -4.57
N SER A 185 -12.43 13.67 -3.79
CA SER A 185 -11.77 12.36 -3.97
C SER A 185 -12.27 11.56 -5.19
N SER A 186 -13.29 12.04 -5.90
CA SER A 186 -13.60 11.60 -7.27
C SER A 186 -12.65 12.33 -8.22
N ILE A 187 -11.42 11.82 -8.35
CA ILE A 187 -10.40 12.40 -9.21
C ILE A 187 -10.80 12.23 -10.69
N ASP A 188 -11.59 13.17 -11.21
CA ASP A 188 -11.13 13.94 -12.37
C ASP A 188 -9.99 14.86 -11.87
N ASP A 189 -8.93 14.98 -12.65
CA ASP A 189 -7.66 15.70 -12.36
C ASP A 189 -6.56 14.94 -11.61
N MET A 190 -6.24 13.72 -12.05
CA MET A 190 -4.84 13.27 -12.13
C MET A 190 -4.68 12.01 -13.00
N MET A 191 -5.07 12.06 -14.27
CA MET A 191 -4.53 11.21 -15.35
C MET A 191 -5.23 11.58 -16.66
N GLN A 192 -4.66 12.53 -17.38
CA GLN A 192 -4.91 12.63 -18.82
C GLN A 192 -3.63 12.24 -19.57
N ALA A 193 -3.84 11.33 -20.54
CA ALA A 193 -2.96 10.91 -21.63
C ALA A 193 -1.89 9.82 -21.36
N GLU A 194 -2.28 8.59 -21.72
CA GLU A 194 -1.62 7.52 -22.53
C GLU A 194 -0.27 7.86 -23.25
N GLU A 195 0.66 6.95 -23.62
CA GLU A 195 1.02 5.53 -23.37
C GLU A 195 2.43 5.23 -24.00
N ASN A 196 3.04 4.06 -23.66
CA ASN A 196 4.21 3.24 -24.16
C ASN A 196 5.68 3.63 -23.82
N ILE A 197 6.73 2.76 -23.85
CA ILE A 197 7.09 1.48 -24.58
C ILE A 197 7.52 0.34 -23.60
N LEU A 198 7.36 -0.95 -23.98
CA LEU A 198 8.44 -1.99 -24.08
C LEU A 198 7.98 -3.42 -24.42
N ALA A 199 8.64 -4.01 -25.42
CA ALA A 199 8.77 -5.45 -25.62
C ALA A 199 9.82 -6.01 -24.66
N GLY A 200 9.51 -7.12 -23.97
CA GLY A 200 10.55 -7.95 -23.35
C GLY A 200 10.25 -8.71 -22.07
N ASP A 201 9.11 -8.51 -21.38
CA ASP A 201 8.87 -9.16 -20.05
C ASP A 201 7.47 -9.80 -19.93
N GLY A 202 6.80 -10.07 -21.05
CA GLY A 202 5.38 -10.43 -21.11
C GLY A 202 5.00 -11.74 -20.41
N GLU A 203 5.93 -12.70 -20.27
CA GLU A 203 5.62 -14.01 -19.68
C GLU A 203 5.68 -14.03 -18.14
N GLN A 204 6.26 -13.02 -17.49
CA GLN A 204 6.44 -13.00 -16.02
C GLN A 204 5.54 -11.97 -15.32
N MET A 205 4.83 -11.15 -16.08
CA MET A 205 3.97 -10.09 -15.57
C MET A 205 2.73 -10.65 -14.88
N GLU A 206 2.10 -11.68 -15.44
CA GLU A 206 0.91 -12.33 -14.86
C GLU A 206 1.17 -12.96 -13.48
N GLU A 207 2.40 -13.43 -13.22
CA GLU A 207 2.72 -14.08 -11.94
C GLU A 207 2.77 -13.11 -10.75
N LEU A 208 3.11 -11.84 -11.01
CA LEU A 208 3.15 -10.79 -9.99
C LEU A 208 1.77 -10.21 -9.70
N PHE A 209 0.82 -10.41 -10.60
CA PHE A 209 -0.54 -9.88 -10.48
C PHE A 209 -1.58 -11.01 -10.61
N PRO A 210 -1.64 -11.96 -9.65
CA PRO A 210 -2.66 -13.01 -9.61
C PRO A 210 -4.01 -12.47 -9.11
N PHE A 211 -4.45 -11.33 -9.64
CA PHE A 211 -5.65 -10.61 -9.21
C PHE A 211 -6.62 -10.50 -10.40
N PRO A 212 -7.93 -10.49 -10.12
CA PRO A 212 -8.91 -10.35 -11.18
C PRO A 212 -8.94 -8.88 -11.69
N PRO A 213 -9.45 -8.64 -12.91
CA PRO A 213 -9.35 -7.34 -13.58
C PRO A 213 -10.08 -6.21 -12.83
N GLU A 214 -11.00 -6.53 -11.93
CA GLU A 214 -11.75 -5.55 -11.14
C GLU A 214 -10.90 -4.86 -10.05
N LEU A 215 -9.66 -5.32 -9.79
CA LEU A 215 -8.77 -4.69 -8.82
C LEU A 215 -8.39 -3.26 -9.25
N CYS A 216 -8.06 -3.06 -10.53
CA CYS A 216 -7.79 -1.75 -11.08
C CYS A 216 -8.11 -1.69 -12.58
N PRO A 217 -8.55 -0.51 -13.10
CA PRO A 217 -8.97 -0.36 -14.49
C PRO A 217 -7.85 -0.63 -15.51
N ASN A 218 -6.60 -0.61 -15.06
CA ASN A 218 -5.44 -0.81 -15.93
C ASN A 218 -5.03 -2.28 -16.05
N MET A 219 -5.69 -3.24 -15.37
CA MET A 219 -5.32 -4.67 -15.43
C MET A 219 -5.29 -5.25 -16.86
N ASP A 220 -5.99 -4.64 -17.81
CA ASP A 220 -5.94 -4.99 -19.24
C ASP A 220 -4.55 -4.78 -19.88
N LEU A 221 -3.66 -3.98 -19.25
CA LEU A 221 -2.26 -3.82 -19.66
C LEU A 221 -1.45 -5.13 -19.58
N LEU A 222 -1.98 -6.17 -18.91
CA LEU A 222 -1.39 -7.52 -18.91
C LEU A 222 -1.54 -8.23 -20.27
N ASN A 223 -2.48 -7.82 -21.11
CA ASN A 223 -2.79 -8.50 -22.36
C ASN A 223 -1.93 -7.95 -23.51
N THR A 224 -1.12 -8.80 -24.13
CA THR A 224 -0.04 -8.43 -25.09
C THR A 224 -0.53 -7.72 -26.36
N ALA A 225 -1.85 -7.64 -26.59
CA ALA A 225 -2.46 -6.99 -27.75
C ALA A 225 -2.56 -5.44 -27.66
N GLY A 226 -2.36 -4.85 -26.47
CA GLY A 226 -2.35 -3.39 -26.29
C GLY A 226 -1.00 -2.72 -26.61
N ALA A 227 0.07 -3.50 -26.79
CA ALA A 227 1.47 -3.08 -26.67
C ALA A 227 2.03 -2.12 -27.77
N THR A 228 1.19 -1.47 -28.57
CA THR A 228 1.64 -0.93 -29.87
C THR A 228 1.94 0.56 -29.97
N ARG A 229 1.69 1.46 -29.00
CA ARG A 229 1.98 2.89 -29.28
C ARG A 229 2.43 3.82 -28.15
N MET A 230 3.61 4.45 -28.37
CA MET A 230 4.16 5.72 -27.79
C MET A 230 5.29 5.71 -26.72
N GLU A 231 5.80 6.85 -26.32
CA GLU A 231 7.04 7.11 -25.57
C GLU A 231 6.77 8.55 -25.04
N GLU A 232 6.90 8.92 -23.76
CA GLU A 232 8.13 9.45 -23.14
C GLU A 232 7.84 9.98 -21.71
N SER A 233 8.79 9.70 -20.79
CA SER A 233 9.16 10.37 -19.53
C SER A 233 8.10 10.76 -18.47
N LEU A 234 7.89 9.84 -17.50
CA LEU A 234 7.54 10.17 -16.12
C LEU A 234 8.82 10.16 -15.28
N ASN A 235 9.37 11.33 -14.96
CA ASN A 235 10.48 11.44 -14.01
C ASN A 235 9.96 11.18 -12.59
N ILE A 236 9.92 9.91 -12.19
CA ILE A 236 9.81 9.57 -10.76
C ILE A 236 11.16 9.93 -10.15
N THR A 237 11.24 11.13 -9.56
CA THR A 237 12.43 11.58 -8.85
C THR A 237 12.63 10.76 -7.58
N ASN A 238 13.88 10.76 -7.08
CA ASN A 238 14.34 10.18 -5.82
C ASN A 238 13.46 10.53 -4.58
N SER A 239 12.53 11.48 -4.72
CA SER A 239 11.53 11.86 -3.71
C SER A 239 10.52 10.75 -3.40
N PHE A 240 10.10 9.90 -4.35
CA PHE A 240 9.06 8.89 -4.07
C PHE A 240 9.48 7.91 -2.97
N VAL A 241 10.75 7.49 -2.94
CA VAL A 241 11.27 6.59 -1.89
C VAL A 241 11.47 7.32 -0.55
N GLN A 242 11.74 8.63 -0.59
CA GLN A 242 11.89 9.48 0.59
C GLN A 242 10.54 9.93 1.19
N ASP A 243 9.50 10.03 0.35
CA ASP A 243 8.13 10.41 0.70
C ASP A 243 7.20 9.20 0.82
N LEU A 244 7.73 7.96 0.81
CA LEU A 244 6.93 6.78 1.18
C LEU A 244 6.41 7.03 2.61
N PRO A 245 5.09 7.12 2.81
CA PRO A 245 4.54 7.54 4.08
C PRO A 245 5.06 6.64 5.21
N GLU A 246 5.35 7.23 6.36
CA GLU A 246 6.08 6.55 7.43
C GLU A 246 5.46 5.20 7.78
N TRP A 247 4.13 5.02 7.74
CA TRP A 247 3.45 3.73 7.97
C TRP A 247 3.94 2.54 7.11
N ILE A 248 4.60 2.78 5.98
CA ILE A 248 5.17 1.74 5.10
C ILE A 248 6.45 1.12 5.69
N PHE A 249 7.23 1.90 6.47
CA PHE A 249 8.52 1.46 7.06
C PHE A 249 8.66 1.69 8.58
N GLY A 250 7.83 2.56 9.14
CA GLY A 250 7.71 2.95 10.53
C GLY A 250 6.24 2.79 10.89
N ASP A 251 5.84 1.84 11.70
CA ASP A 251 6.32 1.70 13.05
C ASP A 251 5.66 0.41 13.55
N ALA A 252 6.39 -0.40 14.33
CA ALA A 252 5.75 -1.45 15.11
C ALA A 252 4.70 -0.86 16.08
N SER A 253 4.64 0.47 16.23
CA SER A 253 3.60 1.20 16.95
C SER A 253 2.24 1.30 16.24
N SER A 254 2.13 1.04 14.92
CA SER A 254 0.80 0.75 14.33
C SER A 254 0.21 -0.55 14.89
N PHE A 255 1.05 -1.38 15.52
CA PHE A 255 0.71 -2.56 16.31
C PHE A 255 0.85 -2.30 17.83
N SER A 256 1.19 -1.10 18.33
CA SER A 256 1.40 -0.87 19.78
C SER A 256 0.11 -0.86 20.60
N GLY A 257 -1.06 -0.86 19.97
CA GLY A 257 -2.32 -1.21 20.66
C GLY A 257 -2.30 -2.63 21.25
N ILE A 258 -1.28 -3.44 20.96
CA ILE A 258 -1.17 -4.86 21.36
C ILE A 258 -0.54 -5.04 22.76
N PHE A 259 0.17 -4.06 23.32
CA PHE A 259 0.82 -4.21 24.64
C PHE A 259 0.14 -3.46 25.80
N GLU A 260 -0.96 -2.74 25.56
CA GLU A 260 -1.65 -1.92 26.57
C GLU A 260 -3.05 -2.41 26.99
N SER A 261 -3.39 -3.68 26.78
CA SER A 261 -4.58 -4.28 27.41
C SER A 261 -4.21 -5.46 28.30
N GLU A 262 -3.64 -5.15 29.48
CA GLU A 262 -3.81 -5.82 30.78
C GLU A 262 -2.61 -5.53 31.70
N ILE A 263 -2.60 -4.33 32.27
CA ILE A 263 -2.08 -4.14 33.64
C ILE A 263 -3.21 -3.51 34.44
N VAL A 264 -4.01 -4.38 35.06
CA VAL A 264 -4.72 -4.10 36.32
C VAL A 264 -4.41 -5.25 37.27
#